data_AF-A0A8D6U229-F1
#
_entry.id   AF-A0A8D6U229-F1
#
_cell.length_a   1.000
_cell.length_b   1.000
_cell.length_c   1.000
_cell.angle_alpha   90.00
_cell.angle_beta   90.00
_cell.angle_gamma   90.00
#
_symmetry.space_group_name_H-M   'P 1'
#
loop_
_entity.id
_entity.type
_entity.pdbx_description
1 polymer ?
#
loop_
_entity_poly.entity_id
_entity_poly.type
_entity_poly.pdbx_seq_one_letter_code
_entity_poly.pdbx_strand_id
1 'polypeptide(L)' 'MPNAKYESPYDGANEMLLVDDVDNKNYLTGLFNAMYDELPAPKPKK' A
#
# COMPACT_ATOMS: atom_id res chain seq x y z
N MET A 1 5.22 2.14 -7.98
CA MET A 1 4.73 1.12 -8.96
C MET A 1 3.87 1.81 -10.01
N PRO A 2 4.26 1.82 -11.30
CA PRO A 2 3.58 2.64 -12.32
C PRO A 2 2.21 2.13 -12.77
N ASN A 3 1.81 0.89 -12.43
CA ASN A 3 0.53 0.29 -12.84
C ASN A 3 -0.36 -0.12 -11.66
N ALA A 4 -0.15 0.49 -10.50
CA ALA A 4 -1.00 0.29 -9.33
C ALA A 4 -2.37 0.94 -9.56
N LYS A 5 -3.45 0.19 -9.34
CA LYS A 5 -4.82 0.72 -9.39
C LYS A 5 -5.14 1.41 -8.08
N TYR A 6 -5.77 2.58 -8.15
CA TYR A 6 -6.25 3.32 -6.98
C TYR A 6 -7.75 3.49 -7.09
N GLU A 7 -8.48 3.15 -6.03
CA GLU A 7 -9.93 3.27 -5.96
C GLU A 7 -10.36 3.72 -4.57
N SER A 8 -11.42 4.53 -4.48
CA SER A 8 -12.02 4.89 -3.19
C SER A 8 -12.81 3.70 -2.65
N PRO A 9 -12.56 3.25 -1.40
CA PRO A 9 -13.29 2.11 -0.82
C PRO A 9 -14.80 2.33 -0.73
N TYR A 10 -15.23 3.58 -0.67
CA TYR A 10 -16.62 4.04 -0.67
C TYR A 10 -16.69 5.53 -1.05
N ASP A 11 -17.90 6.03 -1.31
CA ASP A 11 -18.11 7.43 -1.72
C ASP A 11 -17.65 8.42 -0.63
N GLY A 12 -16.84 9.40 -1.03
CA GLY A 12 -16.21 10.38 -0.14
C GLY A 12 -14.93 9.90 0.57
N ALA A 13 -14.45 8.68 0.33
CA ALA A 13 -13.18 8.19 0.86
C ALA A 13 -11.98 8.61 0.00
N ASN A 14 -10.81 8.70 0.64
CA ASN A 14 -9.55 8.88 -0.07
C ASN A 14 -9.25 7.66 -0.94
N GLU A 15 -8.63 7.90 -2.10
CA GLU A 15 -8.17 6.85 -3.00
C GLU A 15 -7.16 5.94 -2.28
N MET A 16 -7.45 4.64 -2.25
CA MET A 16 -6.58 3.62 -1.68
C MET A 16 -6.07 2.70 -2.80
N LEU A 17 -4.88 2.12 -2.60
CA LEU A 17 -4.34 1.13 -3.51
C LEU A 17 -5.26 -0.11 -3.54
N LEU A 18 -5.82 -0.40 -4.71
CA LEU A 18 -6.60 -1.62 -4.93
C LEU A 18 -5.64 -2.80 -5.10
N VAL A 19 -5.78 -3.79 -4.23
CA VAL A 19 -5.01 -5.03 -4.27
C VAL A 19 -6.00 -6.18 -4.48
N ASP A 20 -6.04 -6.72 -5.69
CA ASP A 20 -6.89 -7.87 -6.05
C ASP A 20 -6.34 -9.19 -5.45
N ASP A 21 -5.01 -9.35 -5.46
CA ASP A 21 -4.31 -10.58 -5.00
C ASP A 21 -4.03 -10.60 -3.49
N VAL A 22 -5.07 -10.45 -2.66
CA VAL A 22 -4.94 -10.49 -1.19
C VAL A 22 -4.62 -11.89 -0.65
N ASP A 23 -4.90 -12.94 -1.41
CA ASP A 23 -4.64 -14.32 -1.00
C ASP A 23 -3.18 -14.75 -1.23
N ASN A 24 -2.45 -14.01 -2.07
CA ASN A 24 -1.06 -14.34 -2.40
C ASN A 24 -0.11 -13.68 -1.41
N LYS A 25 0.29 -14.45 -0.39
CA LYS A 25 1.26 -14.01 0.63
C LYS A 25 2.58 -13.50 0.06
N ASN A 26 3.09 -14.11 -1.02
CA ASN A 26 4.36 -13.70 -1.63
C ASN A 26 4.23 -12.34 -2.32
N TYR A 27 3.10 -12.11 -3.00
CA TYR A 27 2.78 -10.83 -3.62
C TYR A 27 2.66 -9.72 -2.56
N LEU A 28 1.85 -9.95 -1.52
CA LEU A 28 1.68 -8.97 -0.43
C LEU A 28 3.01 -8.65 0.24
N THR A 29 3.84 -9.66 0.52
CA THR A 29 5.15 -9.45 1.14
C THR A 29 6.06 -8.57 0.27
N GLY A 30 6.11 -8.82 -1.05
CA GLY A 30 6.86 -7.99 -1.99
C GLY A 30 6.33 -6.55 -2.07
N LEU A 31 5.00 -6.39 -2.09
CA LEU A 31 4.34 -5.09 -2.11
C LEU A 31 4.67 -4.25 -0.87
N PHE A 32 4.52 -4.85 0.32
CA PHE A 32 4.83 -4.17 1.57
C PHE A 32 6.30 -3.76 1.66
N ASN A 33 7.24 -4.63 1.27
CA ASN A 33 8.67 -4.28 1.26
C ASN A 33 8.97 -3.10 0.33
N ALA A 34 8.44 -3.11 -0.88
CA ALA A 34 8.64 -2.03 -1.85
C ALA A 34 8.09 -0.68 -1.35
N MET A 35 6.96 -0.68 -0.63
CA MET A 35 6.40 0.53 -0.03
C MET A 35 7.11 0.94 1.26
N TYR A 36 7.61 -0.02 2.02
CA TYR A 36 8.27 0.22 3.31
C TYR A 36 9.55 1.05 3.15
N ASP A 37 10.31 0.80 2.09
CA ASP A 37 11.52 1.58 1.76
C ASP A 37 11.21 3.05 1.41
N GLU A 38 9.98 3.35 0.98
CA GLU A 38 9.52 4.71 0.67
C GLU A 38 8.84 5.41 1.86
N LEU A 39 8.66 4.72 2.99
CA LEU A 39 8.05 5.32 4.18
C LEU A 39 9.02 6.33 4.83
N PRO A 40 8.51 7.48 5.28
CA PRO A 40 9.33 8.42 6.03
C PRO A 40 9.83 7.77 7.32
N ALA A 41 11.05 8.10 7.72
CA ALA A 41 11.66 7.56 8.92
C ALA A 41 10.71 7.72 10.13
N PRO A 42 10.57 6.69 10.98
CA PRO A 42 9.67 6.75 12.12
C PRO A 42 10.05 7.93 13.00
N LYS A 43 9.05 8.73 13.41
CA LYS A 43 9.28 9.89 14.26
C LYS A 43 10.03 9.45 15.53
N PRO A 44 11.11 10.14 15.92
CA PRO A 44 11.82 9.81 17.16
C PRO A 44 10.86 9.94 18.33
N LYS A 45 10.72 8.89 19.13
CA LYS A 45 9.99 8.94 20.40
C LYS A 45 10.76 9.87 21.34
N LYS A 46 10.15 10.99 21.72
CA LYS A 46 10.60 11.86 22.82
C LYS A 46 10.02 11.35 24.14
#